data_AF-A0A6P8Y840-F1
#
_entry.id   AF-A0A6P8Y840-F1
#
_cell.length_a   1.000
_cell.length_b   1.000
_cell.length_c   1.000
_cell.angle_alpha   90.00
_cell.angle_beta   90.00
_cell.angle_gamma   90.00
#
_symmetry.space_group_name_H-M   'P 1'
#
loop_
_entity.id
_entity.type
_entity.pdbx_description
1 polymer ?
#
loop_
_entity_poly.entity_id
_entity_poly.type
_entity_poly.pdbx_seq_one_letter_code
_entity_poly.pdbx_strand_id
1 'polypeptide(L)'
;MEDPDPEHVQVLSGMPALRKLRLQGGELWDDAPPLPPQLEHVYLHRASLDQVLSLQRMPRLRSLTLGYSPWKVFPPLPPHHCGLEYLNILGTRRSPTDDHILFSLIRAHSATLQELRIWTGTCKPTNAVMSRYCFYDDLGPRLAQCNLRSLKWLVLTRSSPLARKGSKEELSHCDKACKVQLQSIVDALKQSGAETAVLCSVCHKHRLKQSDFPHDDLLVPGLHHLPEGRLFRFPSKEIAGILESLERVSIPSSDLIQYMDQFTNLLKK
;
A
#
# COMPACT_ATOMS: atom_id res chain seq x y z
N MET A 1 11.73 26.09 -0.49
CA MET A 1 10.96 24.83 -0.55
C MET A 1 9.67 25.26 -1.20
N GLU A 2 9.56 25.03 -2.50
CA GLU A 2 8.44 25.53 -3.30
C GLU A 2 7.23 24.63 -3.04
N ASP A 3 6.09 25.25 -2.76
CA ASP A 3 4.80 24.56 -2.62
C ASP A 3 4.52 23.74 -3.88
N PRO A 4 3.82 22.59 -3.75
CA PRO A 4 3.42 21.82 -4.92
C PRO A 4 2.60 22.68 -5.87
N ASP A 5 3.11 22.87 -7.09
CA ASP A 5 2.48 23.72 -8.10
C ASP A 5 1.02 23.29 -8.35
N PRO A 6 0.03 24.20 -8.25
CA PRO A 6 -1.37 23.93 -8.58
C PRO A 6 -1.59 23.36 -9.99
N GLU A 7 -0.64 23.48 -10.92
CA GLU A 7 -0.70 22.86 -12.25
C GLU A 7 -0.72 21.31 -12.20
N HIS A 8 -0.14 20.68 -11.17
CA HIS A 8 -0.12 19.21 -11.03
C HIS A 8 -1.53 18.58 -10.93
N VAL A 9 -2.49 19.32 -10.39
CA VAL A 9 -3.89 18.87 -10.18
C VAL A 9 -4.66 18.81 -11.50
N GLN A 10 -4.40 19.77 -12.38
CA GLN A 10 -5.10 19.87 -13.66
C GLN A 10 -4.75 18.70 -14.57
N VAL A 11 -3.50 18.21 -14.49
CA VAL A 11 -3.01 17.13 -15.36
C VAL A 11 -3.71 15.82 -15.04
N LEU A 12 -3.78 15.43 -13.76
CA LEU A 12 -4.48 14.20 -13.37
C LEU A 12 -5.98 14.28 -13.64
N SER A 13 -6.56 15.48 -13.51
CA SER A 13 -7.97 15.73 -13.83
C SER A 13 -8.25 15.67 -15.34
N GLY A 14 -7.26 15.99 -16.18
CA GLY A 14 -7.31 15.90 -17.64
C GLY A 14 -7.16 14.47 -18.19
N MET A 15 -6.99 13.46 -17.35
CA MET A 15 -6.84 12.05 -17.75
C MET A 15 -8.08 11.21 -17.37
N PRO A 16 -9.20 11.32 -18.11
CA PRO A 16 -10.45 10.63 -17.78
C PRO A 16 -10.37 9.09 -17.89
N ALA A 17 -9.40 8.58 -18.65
CA ALA A 17 -9.12 7.16 -18.80
C ALA A 17 -8.21 6.58 -17.70
N LEU A 18 -7.62 7.41 -16.83
CA LEU A 18 -6.68 6.94 -15.81
C LEU A 18 -7.40 6.03 -14.80
N ARG A 19 -6.96 4.77 -14.69
CA ARG A 19 -7.50 3.79 -13.74
C ARG A 19 -6.52 3.40 -12.65
N LYS A 20 -5.22 3.48 -12.92
CA LYS A 20 -4.17 3.07 -11.98
C LYS A 20 -3.21 4.23 -11.71
N LEU A 21 -3.07 4.58 -10.44
CA LEU A 21 -2.19 5.66 -10.02
C LEU A 21 -1.25 5.18 -8.91
N ARG A 22 0.04 5.45 -9.09
CA ARG A 22 1.06 5.27 -8.08
C ARG A 22 1.68 6.61 -7.73
N LEU A 23 1.45 7.05 -6.49
CA LEU A 23 2.06 8.25 -5.92
C LEU A 23 3.01 7.89 -4.80
N GLN A 24 4.18 8.53 -4.84
CA GLN A 24 5.18 8.47 -3.80
C GLN A 24 5.49 9.89 -3.37
N GLY A 25 4.93 10.30 -2.24
CA GLY A 25 5.10 11.62 -1.66
C GLY A 25 6.49 11.82 -1.07
N GLY A 26 6.93 13.09 -1.09
CA GLY A 26 8.13 13.55 -0.42
C GLY A 26 7.94 13.79 1.08
N GLU A 27 8.87 14.51 1.70
CA GLU A 27 8.82 14.74 3.15
C GLU A 27 7.79 15.78 3.60
N LEU A 28 7.24 16.55 2.65
CA LEU A 28 6.59 17.85 2.90
C LEU A 28 5.30 18.01 2.09
N TRP A 29 4.61 16.90 1.81
CA TRP A 29 3.41 16.86 0.97
C TRP A 29 2.12 17.11 1.76
N ASP A 30 2.05 18.22 2.50
CA ASP A 30 0.81 18.59 3.19
C ASP A 30 -0.24 19.12 2.20
N ASP A 31 0.19 19.82 1.14
CA ASP A 31 -0.70 20.41 0.12
C ASP A 31 -0.87 19.54 -1.13
N ALA A 32 -0.65 18.22 -1.02
CA ALA A 32 -0.80 17.34 -2.17
C ALA A 32 -2.28 17.25 -2.59
N PRO A 33 -2.57 17.36 -3.89
CA PRO A 33 -3.93 17.56 -4.36
C PRO A 33 -4.82 16.33 -4.21
N PRO A 34 -6.14 16.52 -4.22
CA PRO A 34 -7.09 15.43 -4.17
C PRO A 34 -6.92 14.51 -5.39
N LEU A 35 -7.21 13.24 -5.17
CA LEU A 35 -7.06 12.22 -6.20
C LEU A 35 -8.30 12.17 -7.13
N PRO A 36 -8.13 11.88 -8.43
CA PRO A 36 -9.25 11.75 -9.36
C PRO A 36 -10.22 10.62 -8.96
N PRO A 37 -11.56 10.84 -9.02
CA PRO A 37 -12.56 9.88 -8.53
C PRO A 37 -12.69 8.60 -9.37
N GLN A 38 -12.17 8.61 -10.60
CA GLN A 38 -12.31 7.53 -11.58
C GLN A 38 -11.28 6.39 -11.42
N LEU A 39 -10.39 6.49 -10.43
CA LEU A 39 -9.32 5.54 -10.15
C LEU A 39 -9.88 4.22 -9.58
N GLU A 40 -9.27 3.12 -9.99
CA GLU A 40 -9.62 1.75 -9.58
C GLU A 40 -8.51 1.11 -8.75
N HIS A 41 -7.26 1.47 -9.04
CA HIS A 41 -6.10 0.98 -8.32
C HIS A 41 -5.20 2.13 -7.89
N VAL A 42 -4.97 2.22 -6.58
CA VAL A 42 -4.24 3.33 -5.99
C VAL A 42 -3.11 2.80 -5.12
N TYR A 43 -1.90 3.29 -5.37
CA TYR A 43 -0.77 3.16 -4.46
C TYR A 43 -0.42 4.54 -3.93
N LEU A 44 -0.44 4.69 -2.61
CA LEU A 44 -0.07 5.91 -1.91
C LEU A 44 1.04 5.60 -0.93
N HIS A 45 2.19 6.24 -1.10
CA HIS A 45 3.23 6.28 -0.09
C HIS A 45 3.43 7.73 0.32
N ARG A 46 3.42 8.02 1.63
CA ARG A 46 3.48 9.40 2.17
C ARG A 46 2.38 10.30 1.62
N ALA A 47 1.14 9.82 1.59
CA ALA A 47 0.01 10.61 1.11
C ALA A 47 -0.39 11.72 2.08
N SER A 48 -0.97 12.79 1.55
CA SER A 48 -1.62 13.85 2.34
C SER A 48 -2.95 13.35 2.93
N LEU A 49 -3.51 14.12 3.87
CA LEU A 49 -4.87 13.86 4.39
C LEU A 49 -5.92 13.99 3.29
N ASP A 50 -5.78 14.99 2.40
CA ASP A 50 -6.73 15.23 1.31
C ASP A 50 -6.73 14.11 0.27
N GLN A 51 -5.57 13.52 -0.02
CA GLN A 51 -5.48 12.33 -0.86
C GLN A 51 -6.21 11.14 -0.24
N VAL A 52 -6.07 10.95 1.07
CA VAL A 52 -6.80 9.90 1.81
C VAL A 52 -8.30 10.17 1.84
N LEU A 53 -8.72 11.41 2.10
CA LEU A 53 -10.13 11.81 2.04
C LEU A 53 -10.73 11.61 0.65
N SER A 54 -9.94 11.79 -0.40
CA SER A 54 -10.37 11.54 -1.78
C SER A 54 -10.74 10.08 -2.02
N LEU A 55 -10.14 9.12 -1.28
CA LEU A 55 -10.51 7.72 -1.38
C LEU A 55 -11.99 7.49 -1.05
N GLN A 56 -12.62 8.29 -0.18
CA GLN A 56 -14.05 8.20 0.14
C GLN A 56 -14.97 8.45 -1.07
N ARG A 57 -14.46 9.17 -2.07
CA ARG A 57 -15.20 9.63 -3.25
C ARG A 57 -14.87 8.82 -4.50
N MET A 58 -14.20 7.67 -4.36
CA MET A 58 -13.78 6.81 -5.47
C MET A 58 -14.64 5.55 -5.57
N PRO A 59 -15.86 5.63 -6.11
CA PRO A 59 -16.76 4.48 -6.13
C PRO A 59 -16.13 3.25 -6.80
N ARG A 60 -15.22 3.43 -7.75
CA ARG A 60 -14.60 2.31 -8.49
C ARG A 60 -13.33 1.74 -7.87
N LEU A 61 -12.89 2.21 -6.70
CA LEU A 61 -11.66 1.73 -6.09
C LEU A 61 -11.78 0.26 -5.68
N ARG A 62 -10.96 -0.59 -6.31
CA ARG A 62 -10.87 -2.03 -6.04
C ARG A 62 -9.59 -2.43 -5.32
N SER A 63 -8.52 -1.65 -5.50
CA SER A 63 -7.19 -1.98 -4.97
C SER A 63 -6.54 -0.77 -4.34
N LEU A 64 -6.15 -0.91 -3.08
CA LEU A 64 -5.46 0.14 -2.33
C LEU A 64 -4.17 -0.39 -1.72
N THR A 65 -3.06 0.27 -2.02
CA THR A 65 -1.81 0.11 -1.27
C THR A 65 -1.51 1.39 -0.52
N LEU A 66 -1.39 1.29 0.80
CA LEU A 66 -0.98 2.39 1.67
C LEU A 66 0.42 2.10 2.20
N GLY A 67 1.33 3.02 1.99
CA GLY A 67 2.62 3.05 2.64
C GLY A 67 2.66 3.99 3.84
N TYR A 68 3.87 4.14 4.39
CA TYR A 68 4.13 5.08 5.45
C TYR A 68 3.58 6.45 5.10
N SER A 69 2.69 6.99 5.93
CA SER A 69 2.35 8.41 5.85
C SER A 69 2.01 8.96 7.23
N PRO A 70 2.00 10.29 7.39
CA PRO A 70 2.09 10.94 8.70
C PRO A 70 0.74 11.12 9.42
N TRP A 71 -0.37 10.73 8.82
CA TRP A 71 -1.70 11.03 9.34
C TRP A 71 -2.08 10.18 10.58
N LYS A 72 -2.70 10.86 11.55
CA LYS A 72 -3.17 10.27 12.81
C LYS A 72 -4.64 9.84 12.77
N VAL A 73 -5.37 10.20 11.73
CA VAL A 73 -6.79 9.84 11.60
C VAL A 73 -7.03 9.43 10.18
N PHE A 74 -7.64 8.27 10.01
CA PHE A 74 -8.16 7.82 8.73
C PHE A 74 -9.68 7.95 8.79
N PRO A 75 -10.27 8.77 7.91
CA PRO A 75 -11.71 8.98 7.92
C PRO A 75 -12.41 7.67 7.51
N PRO A 76 -13.51 7.29 8.16
CA PRO A 76 -14.22 6.06 7.81
C PRO A 76 -14.68 6.14 6.34
N LEU A 77 -14.36 5.13 5.54
CA LEU A 77 -14.83 5.08 4.15
C LEU A 77 -16.36 4.86 4.14
N PRO A 78 -17.10 5.47 3.20
CA PRO A 78 -18.55 5.33 3.16
C PRO A 78 -18.95 3.85 3.00
N PRO A 79 -20.04 3.41 3.64
CA PRO A 79 -20.51 2.01 3.58
C PRO A 79 -20.92 1.55 2.17
N HIS A 80 -20.96 2.44 1.18
CA HIS A 80 -21.35 2.18 -0.21
C HIS A 80 -20.18 2.18 -1.20
N HIS A 81 -18.93 2.14 -0.72
CA HIS A 81 -17.79 1.94 -1.61
C HIS A 81 -17.98 0.62 -2.39
N CYS A 82 -17.77 0.60 -3.72
CA CYS A 82 -18.14 -0.53 -4.58
C CYS A 82 -17.23 -1.76 -4.46
N GLY A 83 -16.73 -2.03 -3.26
CA GLY A 83 -16.04 -3.24 -2.89
C GLY A 83 -14.55 -3.15 -3.12
N LEU A 84 -13.84 -2.62 -2.12
CA LEU A 84 -12.39 -2.80 -2.06
C LEU A 84 -12.10 -4.30 -1.94
N GLU A 85 -11.43 -4.85 -2.95
CA GLU A 85 -11.09 -6.27 -3.08
C GLU A 85 -9.68 -6.55 -2.56
N TYR A 86 -8.77 -5.59 -2.71
CA TYR A 86 -7.37 -5.69 -2.31
C TYR A 86 -6.94 -4.52 -1.42
N LEU A 87 -6.33 -4.86 -0.28
CA LEU A 87 -5.73 -3.91 0.63
C LEU A 87 -4.32 -4.36 1.01
N ASN A 88 -3.33 -3.51 0.74
CA ASN A 88 -1.95 -3.73 1.14
C ASN A 88 -1.45 -2.57 1.99
N ILE A 89 -0.97 -2.89 3.19
CA ILE A 89 -0.51 -1.90 4.15
C ILE A 89 0.97 -2.13 4.41
N LEU A 90 1.78 -1.25 3.83
CA LEU A 90 3.23 -1.25 3.97
C LEU A 90 3.60 -0.44 5.22
N GLY A 91 4.20 -1.15 6.19
CA GLY A 91 4.85 -0.62 7.38
C GLY A 91 4.33 0.71 7.91
N THR A 92 3.31 0.66 8.76
CA THR A 92 3.03 1.77 9.68
C THR A 92 4.09 1.77 10.78
N ARG A 93 4.42 2.92 11.38
CA ARG A 93 5.11 2.88 12.67
C ARG A 93 4.12 2.29 13.68
N ARG A 94 4.58 1.55 14.70
CA ARG A 94 3.67 1.08 15.75
C ARG A 94 3.33 2.27 16.64
N SER A 95 2.32 3.05 16.26
CA SER A 95 1.59 3.90 17.20
C SER A 95 0.20 3.29 17.44
N PRO A 96 -0.36 3.42 18.66
CA PRO A 96 -1.74 2.99 18.92
C PRO A 96 -2.75 3.57 17.93
N THR A 97 -2.45 4.76 17.42
CA THR A 97 -3.22 5.48 16.41
C THR A 97 -3.19 4.78 15.05
N ASP A 98 -2.01 4.36 14.59
CA ASP A 98 -1.85 3.66 13.31
C ASP A 98 -2.58 2.32 13.30
N ASP A 99 -2.57 1.64 14.45
CA ASP A 99 -3.31 0.42 14.69
C ASP A 99 -4.83 0.64 14.58
N HIS A 100 -5.37 1.73 15.13
CA HIS A 100 -6.79 2.04 14.98
C HIS A 100 -7.18 2.25 13.51
N ILE A 101 -6.34 2.97 12.76
CA ILE A 101 -6.54 3.24 11.33
C ILE A 101 -6.58 1.95 10.53
N LEU A 102 -5.54 1.10 10.70
CA LEU A 102 -5.41 -0.20 10.03
C LEU A 102 -6.69 -1.02 10.17
N PHE A 103 -7.16 -1.24 11.39
CA PHE A 103 -8.31 -2.10 11.63
C PHE A 103 -9.65 -1.42 11.29
N SER A 104 -9.74 -0.09 11.35
CA SER A 104 -10.93 0.63 10.87
C SER A 104 -11.11 0.44 9.36
N LEU A 105 -10.01 0.54 8.60
CA LEU A 105 -10.02 0.32 7.15
C LEU A 105 -10.38 -1.13 6.79
N ILE A 106 -9.79 -2.10 7.50
CA ILE A 106 -10.10 -3.53 7.32
C ILE A 106 -11.59 -3.80 7.62
N ARG A 107 -12.13 -3.27 8.73
CA ARG A 107 -13.54 -3.47 9.10
C ARG A 107 -14.49 -2.86 8.07
N ALA A 108 -14.20 -1.65 7.61
CA ALA A 108 -15.02 -0.93 6.63
C ALA A 108 -15.19 -1.73 5.31
N HIS A 109 -14.20 -2.56 4.96
CA HIS A 109 -14.22 -3.37 3.74
C HIS A 109 -14.30 -4.88 3.97
N SER A 110 -14.59 -5.31 5.19
CA SER A 110 -14.61 -6.72 5.58
C SER A 110 -15.51 -7.62 4.71
N ALA A 111 -16.60 -7.05 4.18
CA ALA A 111 -17.56 -7.75 3.33
C ALA A 111 -17.08 -7.94 1.88
N THR A 112 -16.11 -7.18 1.41
CA THR A 112 -15.67 -7.17 0.00
C THR A 112 -14.21 -7.53 -0.18
N LEU A 113 -13.41 -7.37 0.88
CA LEU A 113 -11.97 -7.59 0.85
C LEU A 113 -11.66 -9.08 0.62
N GLN A 114 -11.00 -9.37 -0.50
CA GLN A 114 -10.63 -10.72 -0.92
C GLN A 114 -9.16 -11.02 -0.62
N GLU A 115 -8.30 -10.00 -0.70
CA GLU A 115 -6.88 -10.10 -0.39
C GLU A 115 -6.45 -8.97 0.56
N LEU A 116 -5.79 -9.37 1.65
CA LEU A 116 -5.24 -8.47 2.64
C LEU A 116 -3.75 -8.76 2.80
N ARG A 117 -2.92 -7.74 2.60
CA ARG A 117 -1.49 -7.79 2.87
C ARG A 117 -1.12 -6.87 4.01
N ILE A 118 -0.45 -7.44 5.00
CA ILE A 118 0.00 -6.71 6.17
C ILE A 118 1.51 -6.88 6.29
N TRP A 119 2.22 -5.76 6.29
CA TRP A 119 3.62 -5.78 6.65
C TRP A 119 3.79 -5.95 8.16
N THR A 120 4.50 -6.98 8.60
CA THR A 120 4.71 -7.29 10.03
C THR A 120 6.09 -7.87 10.28
N GLY A 121 6.64 -7.63 11.48
CA GLY A 121 7.87 -8.26 11.97
C GLY A 121 7.70 -9.76 12.27
N THR A 122 8.83 -10.45 12.45
CA THR A 122 8.90 -11.87 12.88
C THR A 122 9.00 -12.05 14.38
N CYS A 123 9.51 -11.06 15.11
CA CYS A 123 9.77 -11.16 16.54
C CYS A 123 9.58 -9.80 17.22
N LYS A 124 9.38 -9.85 18.55
CA LYS A 124 9.39 -8.64 19.37
C LYS A 124 10.76 -7.95 19.22
N PRO A 125 10.78 -6.63 19.01
CA PRO A 125 12.03 -5.90 18.86
C PRO A 125 12.84 -6.00 20.15
N THR A 126 14.08 -6.47 20.05
CA THR A 126 15.02 -6.57 21.18
C THR A 126 15.76 -5.26 21.44
N ASN A 127 15.72 -4.32 20.49
CA ASN A 127 16.34 -3.00 20.62
C ASN A 127 15.51 -1.90 19.95
N ALA A 128 15.85 -0.64 20.26
CA ALA A 128 15.16 0.55 19.78
C ALA A 128 15.26 0.78 18.26
N VAL A 129 16.25 0.17 17.58
CA VAL A 129 16.35 0.24 16.12
C VAL A 129 15.34 -0.73 15.47
N MET A 130 15.11 -1.87 16.11
CA MET A 130 14.12 -2.87 15.71
C MET A 130 12.69 -2.49 16.09
N SER A 131 12.47 -1.54 17.01
CA SER A 131 11.12 -1.08 17.40
C SER A 131 10.30 -0.49 16.25
N ARG A 132 10.97 -0.11 15.16
CA ARG A 132 10.33 0.36 13.91
C ARG A 132 9.58 -0.74 13.16
N TYR A 133 9.77 -2.01 13.51
CA TYR A 133 9.12 -3.15 12.87
C TYR A 133 7.97 -3.64 13.76
N CYS A 134 6.74 -3.49 13.26
CA CYS A 134 5.53 -3.83 14.00
C CYS A 134 5.38 -5.34 14.11
N PHE A 135 5.68 -5.92 15.28
CA PHE A 135 5.25 -7.27 15.62
C PHE A 135 3.91 -7.20 16.35
N TYR A 136 2.90 -7.85 15.78
CA TYR A 136 1.54 -7.92 16.31
C TYR A 136 1.31 -9.25 17.01
N ASP A 137 1.45 -9.30 18.33
CA ASP A 137 1.15 -10.50 19.12
C ASP A 137 -0.35 -10.85 19.12
N ASP A 138 -1.21 -9.86 18.90
CA ASP A 138 -2.67 -9.96 18.91
C ASP A 138 -3.30 -9.85 17.51
N LEU A 139 -2.51 -10.00 16.44
CA LEU A 139 -2.99 -9.83 15.06
C LEU A 139 -4.18 -10.74 14.74
N GLY A 140 -4.08 -12.01 15.11
CA GLY A 140 -5.12 -13.02 14.88
C GLY A 140 -6.47 -12.62 15.49
N PRO A 141 -6.54 -12.45 16.83
CA PRO A 141 -7.76 -12.00 17.51
C PRO A 141 -8.36 -10.71 16.93
N ARG A 142 -7.54 -9.72 16.58
CA ARG A 142 -8.03 -8.45 16.01
C ARG A 142 -8.57 -8.60 14.59
N LEU A 143 -7.97 -9.46 13.77
CA LEU A 143 -8.50 -9.79 12.44
C LEU A 143 -9.81 -10.57 12.53
N ALA A 144 -9.92 -11.51 13.49
CA ALA A 144 -11.17 -12.25 13.72
C ALA A 144 -12.35 -11.31 14.07
N GLN A 145 -12.08 -10.24 14.83
CA GLN A 145 -13.08 -9.20 15.15
C GLN A 145 -13.50 -8.37 13.93
N CYS A 146 -12.78 -8.44 12.81
CA CYS A 146 -13.12 -7.69 11.61
C CYS A 146 -14.16 -8.38 10.72
N ASN A 147 -14.59 -9.62 11.04
CA ASN A 147 -15.61 -10.35 10.28
C ASN A 147 -15.30 -10.45 8.77
N LEU A 148 -14.08 -10.87 8.45
CA LEU A 148 -13.50 -10.94 7.10
C LEU A 148 -14.06 -12.10 6.26
N ARG A 149 -15.38 -12.10 6.00
CA ARG A 149 -16.09 -13.23 5.37
C ARG A 149 -15.68 -13.49 3.93
N SER A 150 -15.31 -12.45 3.19
CA SER A 150 -14.92 -12.55 1.78
C SER A 150 -13.42 -12.75 1.58
N LEU A 151 -12.64 -12.78 2.67
CA LEU A 151 -11.19 -12.80 2.61
C LEU A 151 -10.69 -14.19 2.25
N LYS A 152 -10.15 -14.30 1.03
CA LYS A 152 -9.54 -15.52 0.50
C LYS A 152 -8.06 -15.62 0.89
N TRP A 153 -7.35 -14.49 0.90
CA TRP A 153 -5.90 -14.45 1.08
C TRP A 153 -5.49 -13.43 2.13
N LEU A 154 -4.77 -13.90 3.14
CA LEU A 154 -4.05 -13.04 4.08
C LEU A 154 -2.55 -13.25 3.89
N VAL A 155 -1.84 -12.24 3.42
CA VAL A 155 -0.38 -12.31 3.20
C VAL A 155 0.34 -11.47 4.25
N LEU A 156 1.16 -12.11 5.07
CA LEU A 156 2.07 -11.45 5.98
C LEU A 156 3.38 -11.15 5.25
N THR A 157 3.59 -9.89 4.88
CA THR A 157 4.83 -9.42 4.29
C THR A 157 5.82 -9.13 5.41
N ARG A 158 6.85 -9.95 5.54
CA ARG A 158 7.87 -9.78 6.56
C ARG A 158 9.17 -9.31 5.93
N SER A 159 9.84 -8.38 6.61
CA SER A 159 11.23 -8.08 6.30
C SER A 159 12.05 -9.31 6.61
N SER A 160 12.67 -9.91 5.58
CA SER A 160 13.50 -11.09 5.78
C SER A 160 14.61 -10.76 6.78
N PRO A 161 14.83 -11.58 7.81
CA PRO A 161 15.98 -11.41 8.67
C PRO A 161 17.29 -11.66 7.92
N LEU A 162 17.28 -12.22 6.70
CA LEU A 162 18.47 -12.33 5.82
C LEU A 162 19.01 -10.97 5.36
N ALA A 163 18.23 -9.89 5.47
CA ALA A 163 18.79 -8.54 5.33
C ALA A 163 19.68 -8.14 6.53
N ARG A 164 19.74 -8.96 7.59
CA ARG A 164 20.48 -8.71 8.82
C ARG A 164 21.55 -9.78 9.02
N LYS A 165 22.76 -9.33 9.34
CA LYS A 165 23.84 -10.16 9.89
C LYS A 165 23.52 -10.55 11.34
N GLY A 166 22.41 -11.24 11.56
CA GLY A 166 22.04 -11.79 12.87
C GLY A 166 22.75 -13.12 13.14
N SER A 167 22.85 -13.52 14.40
CA SER A 167 23.38 -14.84 14.75
C SER A 167 22.43 -15.95 14.28
N LYS A 168 22.94 -17.18 14.15
CA LYS A 168 22.13 -18.36 13.76
C LYS A 168 20.98 -18.61 14.76
N GLU A 169 21.22 -18.29 16.03
CA GLU A 169 20.25 -18.40 17.12
C GLU A 169 19.11 -17.38 16.96
N GLU A 170 19.44 -16.13 16.62
CA GLU A 170 18.43 -15.07 16.40
C GLU A 170 17.51 -15.41 15.21
N LEU A 171 18.09 -15.97 14.14
CA LEU A 171 17.33 -16.44 12.97
C LEU A 171 16.37 -17.57 13.36
N SER A 172 16.86 -18.56 14.11
CA SER A 172 16.04 -19.69 14.61
C SER A 172 14.88 -19.22 15.50
N HIS A 173 15.13 -18.23 16.37
CA HIS A 173 14.09 -17.64 17.22
C HIS A 173 13.00 -16.93 16.40
N CYS A 174 13.40 -16.17 15.36
CA CYS A 174 12.46 -15.49 14.47
C CYS A 174 11.56 -16.47 13.71
N ASP A 175 12.10 -17.60 13.25
CA ASP A 175 11.33 -18.62 12.53
C ASP A 175 10.28 -19.28 13.42
N LYS A 176 10.65 -19.60 14.67
CA LYS A 176 9.71 -20.14 15.67
C LYS A 176 8.59 -19.15 15.97
N ALA A 177 8.94 -17.89 16.26
CA ALA A 177 7.97 -16.83 16.54
C ALA A 177 7.03 -16.57 15.35
N CYS A 178 7.56 -16.61 14.13
CA CYS A 178 6.79 -16.49 12.90
C CYS A 178 5.74 -17.61 12.76
N LYS A 179 6.13 -18.87 13.01
CA LYS A 179 5.22 -20.03 12.97
C LYS A 179 4.12 -19.95 14.02
N VAL A 180 4.47 -19.57 15.25
CA VAL A 180 3.50 -19.39 16.35
C VAL A 180 2.47 -18.32 15.99
N GLN A 181 2.92 -17.16 15.49
CA GLN A 181 2.01 -16.09 15.09
C GLN A 181 1.11 -16.51 13.90
N LEU A 182 1.68 -17.20 12.91
CA LEU A 182 0.90 -17.73 11.78
C LEU A 182 -0.19 -18.68 12.24
N GLN A 183 0.13 -19.63 13.13
CA GLN A 183 -0.84 -20.57 13.67
C GLN A 183 -1.94 -19.84 14.46
N SER A 184 -1.57 -18.88 15.31
CA SER A 184 -2.53 -18.07 16.06
C SER A 184 -3.50 -17.31 15.14
N ILE A 185 -3.03 -16.77 14.01
CA ILE A 185 -3.88 -16.10 13.03
C ILE A 185 -4.82 -17.09 12.34
N VAL A 186 -4.30 -18.25 11.91
CA VAL A 186 -5.11 -19.32 11.29
C VAL A 186 -6.22 -19.77 12.24
N ASP A 187 -5.89 -20.03 13.50
CA ASP A 187 -6.85 -20.49 14.50
C ASP A 187 -7.93 -19.43 14.75
N ALA A 188 -7.55 -18.15 14.88
CA ALA A 188 -8.48 -17.05 15.10
C ALA A 188 -9.43 -16.84 13.91
N LEU A 189 -8.91 -16.88 12.68
CA LEU A 189 -9.74 -16.73 11.47
C LEU A 189 -10.69 -17.92 11.30
N LYS A 190 -10.22 -19.14 11.56
CA LYS A 190 -11.05 -20.35 11.54
C LYS A 190 -12.18 -20.28 12.57
N GLN A 191 -11.91 -19.80 13.78
CA GLN A 191 -12.93 -19.58 14.81
C GLN A 191 -13.98 -18.53 14.40
N SER A 192 -13.59 -17.54 13.59
CA SER A 192 -14.53 -16.56 13.02
C SER A 192 -15.34 -17.07 11.82
N GLY A 193 -15.09 -18.30 11.36
CA GLY A 193 -15.73 -18.90 10.18
C GLY A 193 -15.17 -18.41 8.84
N ALA A 194 -14.00 -17.78 8.82
CA ALA A 194 -13.36 -17.32 7.60
C ALA A 194 -12.51 -18.45 6.98
N GLU A 195 -12.78 -18.80 5.72
CA GLU A 195 -12.00 -19.76 4.94
C GLU A 195 -10.81 -19.06 4.25
N THR A 196 -9.91 -18.48 5.06
CA THR A 196 -8.79 -17.68 4.55
C THR A 196 -7.49 -18.49 4.48
N ALA A 197 -6.83 -18.43 3.33
CA ALA A 197 -5.45 -18.90 3.18
C ALA A 197 -4.48 -17.88 3.79
N VAL A 198 -3.73 -18.29 4.82
CA VAL A 198 -2.76 -17.43 5.49
C VAL A 198 -1.34 -17.75 5.00
N LEU A 199 -0.71 -16.75 4.38
CA LEU A 199 0.59 -16.85 3.75
C LEU A 199 1.61 -15.93 4.43
N CYS A 200 2.89 -16.22 4.23
CA CYS A 200 4.01 -15.48 4.83
C CYS A 200 5.14 -15.40 3.82
N SER A 201 5.64 -14.21 3.55
CA SER A 201 6.72 -13.99 2.57
C SER A 201 8.02 -14.72 2.92
N VAL A 202 8.22 -15.08 4.20
CA VAL A 202 9.40 -15.82 4.67
C VAL A 202 9.14 -17.32 4.66
N CYS A 203 8.10 -17.81 5.34
CA CYS A 203 7.84 -19.24 5.46
C CYS A 203 7.35 -19.89 4.15
N HIS A 204 6.68 -19.13 3.30
CA HIS A 204 6.03 -19.64 2.09
C HIS A 204 6.68 -19.12 0.80
N LYS A 205 7.95 -18.70 0.84
CA LYS A 205 8.67 -18.11 -0.30
C LYS A 205 8.57 -18.94 -1.59
N HIS A 206 8.57 -20.27 -1.49
CA HIS A 206 8.47 -21.18 -2.63
C HIS A 206 7.04 -21.33 -3.19
N ARG A 207 6.03 -20.93 -2.43
CA ARG A 207 4.61 -21.02 -2.81
C ARG A 207 4.03 -19.70 -3.30
N LEU A 208 4.75 -18.60 -3.09
CA LEU A 208 4.33 -17.27 -3.55
C LEU A 208 4.93 -17.03 -4.94
N LYS A 209 4.19 -17.33 -6.01
CA LYS A 209 4.51 -16.81 -7.33
C LYS A 209 3.78 -15.49 -7.52
N GLN A 210 4.40 -14.56 -8.24
CA GLN A 210 3.79 -13.26 -8.54
C GLN A 210 2.46 -13.42 -9.32
N SER A 211 2.35 -14.50 -10.11
CA SER A 211 1.11 -14.88 -10.82
C SER A 211 -0.05 -15.25 -9.90
N ASP A 212 0.21 -15.60 -8.64
CA ASP A 212 -0.82 -16.05 -7.71
C ASP A 212 -1.62 -14.86 -7.13
N PHE A 213 -1.18 -13.63 -7.41
CA PHE A 213 -1.76 -12.41 -6.86
C PHE A 213 -2.16 -11.44 -7.98
N PRO A 214 -3.47 -11.31 -8.28
CA PRO A 214 -3.95 -10.52 -9.41
C PRO A 214 -3.66 -9.01 -9.27
N HIS A 215 -3.27 -8.55 -8.06
CA HIS A 215 -3.03 -7.15 -7.75
C HIS A 215 -1.53 -6.79 -7.62
N ASP A 216 -0.61 -7.74 -7.87
CA ASP A 216 0.84 -7.52 -7.72
C ASP A 216 1.49 -6.69 -8.84
N ASP A 217 0.76 -6.36 -9.91
CA ASP A 217 1.21 -5.48 -10.99
C ASP A 217 1.74 -4.11 -10.51
N LEU A 218 1.30 -3.66 -9.33
CA LEU A 218 1.70 -2.37 -8.74
C LEU A 218 2.92 -2.48 -7.81
N LEU A 219 3.29 -3.70 -7.39
CA LEU A 219 4.46 -3.95 -6.57
C LEU A 219 5.64 -4.29 -7.48
N VAL A 220 6.48 -3.28 -7.75
CA VAL A 220 7.73 -3.50 -8.48
C VAL A 220 8.64 -4.41 -7.65
N PRO A 221 9.05 -5.59 -8.16
CA PRO A 221 10.05 -6.42 -7.50
C PRO A 221 11.36 -5.63 -7.34
N GLY A 222 11.88 -5.50 -6.11
CA GLY A 222 13.21 -4.91 -5.87
C GLY A 222 13.25 -3.57 -5.12
N LEU A 223 12.15 -3.10 -4.53
CA LEU A 223 12.09 -1.83 -3.77
C LEU A 223 12.97 -1.73 -2.51
N HIS A 224 13.77 -2.75 -2.17
CA HIS A 224 14.81 -2.61 -1.16
C HIS A 224 16.15 -2.12 -1.73
N HIS A 225 16.37 -2.18 -3.05
CA HIS A 225 17.60 -1.74 -3.72
C HIS A 225 17.38 -1.38 -5.20
N LEU A 226 16.46 -0.44 -5.50
CA LEU A 226 16.54 0.23 -6.80
C LEU A 226 17.64 1.29 -6.71
N PRO A 227 18.69 1.24 -7.55
CA PRO A 227 19.51 2.42 -7.77
C PRO A 227 18.58 3.48 -8.38
N GLU A 228 18.64 4.69 -7.83
CA GLU A 228 17.95 5.87 -8.37
C GLU A 228 18.11 5.89 -9.91
N GLY A 229 17.00 5.97 -10.66
CA GLY A 229 17.07 6.36 -12.07
C GLY A 229 16.77 5.33 -13.16
N ARG A 230 15.90 4.33 -12.95
CA ARG A 230 15.18 3.71 -14.07
C ARG A 230 13.66 3.88 -13.94
N LEU A 231 13.24 5.13 -14.10
CA LEU A 231 11.89 5.48 -14.50
C LEU A 231 11.86 5.77 -16.00
N PHE A 232 10.74 5.46 -16.63
CA PHE A 232 10.52 5.73 -18.05
C PHE A 232 10.81 7.21 -18.35
N ARG A 233 11.81 7.46 -19.20
CA ARG A 233 12.08 8.76 -19.84
C ARG A 233 11.24 8.81 -21.11
N PHE A 234 10.26 9.71 -21.19
CA PHE A 234 9.50 9.91 -22.43
C PHE A 234 10.01 11.17 -23.17
N PRO A 235 10.34 11.07 -24.47
CA PRO A 235 10.69 12.24 -25.29
C PRO A 235 9.44 13.07 -25.63
N SER A 236 9.59 14.39 -25.57
CA SER A 236 8.53 15.39 -25.37
C SER A 236 7.62 15.72 -26.57
N LYS A 237 7.62 14.99 -27.68
CA LYS A 237 6.90 15.42 -28.90
C LYS A 237 5.73 14.55 -29.37
N GLU A 238 5.48 13.40 -28.76
CA GLU A 238 4.39 12.47 -29.18
C GLU A 238 3.25 12.33 -28.14
N ILE A 239 3.27 13.11 -27.06
CA ILE A 239 2.60 12.78 -25.81
C ILE A 239 1.09 13.11 -25.78
N ALA A 240 0.61 14.14 -26.50
CA ALA A 240 -0.78 14.58 -26.37
C ALA A 240 -1.82 13.50 -26.74
N GLY A 241 -1.59 12.73 -27.82
CA GLY A 241 -2.49 11.63 -28.21
C GLY A 241 -2.31 10.34 -27.40
N ILE A 242 -1.16 10.17 -26.74
CA ILE A 242 -0.86 8.98 -25.93
C ILE A 242 -1.51 9.09 -24.55
N LEU A 243 -1.57 10.30 -23.96
CA LEU A 243 -2.09 10.51 -22.60
C LEU A 243 -3.58 10.26 -22.43
N GLU A 244 -4.40 10.52 -23.46
CA GLU A 244 -5.84 10.19 -23.40
C GLU A 244 -6.09 8.68 -23.29
N SER A 245 -5.13 7.87 -23.72
CA SER A 245 -5.19 6.40 -23.69
C SER A 245 -4.47 5.76 -22.50
N LEU A 246 -3.76 6.55 -21.68
CA LEU A 246 -2.91 6.00 -20.62
C LEU A 246 -3.73 5.59 -19.39
N GLU A 247 -3.84 4.29 -19.17
CA GLU A 247 -4.53 3.73 -18.00
C GLU A 247 -3.66 3.68 -16.74
N ARG A 248 -2.34 3.83 -16.86
CA ARG A 248 -1.36 3.64 -15.77
C ARG A 248 -0.30 4.74 -15.75
N VAL A 249 -0.08 5.35 -14.59
CA VAL A 249 0.97 6.36 -14.36
C VAL A 249 1.69 6.12 -13.03
N SER A 250 3.02 6.28 -13.02
CA SER A 250 3.87 6.22 -11.82
C SER A 250 4.78 7.43 -11.80
N ILE A 251 4.76 8.21 -10.71
CA ILE A 251 5.53 9.47 -10.65
C ILE A 251 6.38 9.54 -9.38
N PRO A 252 7.70 9.79 -9.47
CA PRO A 252 8.56 10.08 -8.32
C PRO A 252 8.38 11.53 -7.86
N SER A 253 8.58 11.78 -6.57
CA SER A 253 8.46 13.13 -6.00
C SER A 253 9.47 14.14 -6.55
N SER A 254 10.69 13.70 -6.94
CA SER A 254 11.76 14.60 -7.40
C SER A 254 11.60 15.08 -8.84
N ASP A 255 10.91 14.29 -9.68
CA ASP A 255 10.93 14.48 -11.13
C ASP A 255 9.64 15.11 -11.66
N LEU A 256 8.60 15.22 -10.80
CA LEU A 256 7.28 15.75 -11.17
C LEU A 256 7.38 17.18 -11.70
N ILE A 257 8.11 18.07 -11.01
CA ILE A 257 8.27 19.48 -11.40
C ILE A 257 8.91 19.60 -12.80
N GLN A 258 9.99 18.86 -13.05
CA GLN A 258 10.71 18.92 -14.33
C GLN A 258 9.91 18.32 -15.50
N TYR A 259 9.09 17.29 -15.24
CA TYR A 259 8.19 16.72 -16.23
C TYR A 259 7.03 17.66 -16.58
N MET A 260 6.60 18.48 -15.64
CA MET A 260 5.38 19.27 -15.75
C MET A 260 5.62 20.62 -16.43
N ASP A 261 6.78 21.26 -16.22
CA ASP A 261 7.22 22.38 -17.04
C ASP A 261 7.26 22.03 -18.53
N GLN A 262 7.68 20.81 -18.87
CA GLN A 262 7.68 20.34 -20.25
C GLN A 262 6.26 20.08 -20.78
N PHE A 263 5.32 19.69 -19.91
CA PHE A 263 3.95 19.36 -20.26
C PHE A 263 3.05 20.59 -20.41
N THR A 264 3.12 21.56 -19.49
CA THR A 264 2.37 22.82 -19.57
C THR A 264 2.76 23.61 -20.83
N ASN A 265 4.03 23.55 -21.24
CA ASN A 265 4.51 24.12 -22.50
C ASN A 265 3.99 23.40 -23.76
N LEU A 266 3.52 22.15 -23.63
CA LEU A 266 2.90 21.39 -24.72
C LEU A 266 1.40 21.63 -24.82
N LEU A 267 0.69 21.83 -23.70
CA LEU A 267 -0.74 22.16 -23.71
C LEU A 267 -1.05 23.62 -24.11
N LYS A 268 -0.06 24.53 -23.99
CA LYS A 268 -0.17 25.93 -24.43
C LYS A 268 0.09 26.13 -25.95
N LYS A 269 0.37 25.06 -26.70
CA LYS A 269 0.56 25.07 -28.16
C LYS A 269 -0.60 24.37 -28.85
#